data_AF-A0A1V9ZK56-F1
#
_entry.id   AF-A0A1V9ZK56-F1
#
_cell.length_a   1.000
_cell.length_b   1.000
_cell.length_c   1.000
_cell.angle_alpha   90.00
_cell.angle_beta   90.00
_cell.angle_gamma   90.00
#
_symmetry.space_group_name_H-M   'P 1'
#
loop_
_entity.id
_entity.type
_entity.pdbx_description
1 polymer ?
#
loop_
_entity_poly.entity_id
_entity_poly.type
_entity_poly.pdbx_seq_one_letter_code
_entity_poly.pdbx_strand_id
1 'polypeptide(L)'
;MEDHETDRITDVLEDVGFEAIFAIYSAGHEAIATEHLSAMLSKMGYTVSRRQLERFLDELDPDASGEITKPGFLKWFTAHADSLGDDDGDEPAARENDAEREPLSKIQSEMLEAKVQRKRTEEDVQLLANRLAHLRMEEKKAQKKIDEANKRAADIELVKRRNAEHLRWKREHMERQQNNVRSALVEHSKTSVLSQKRKENALQTLAEQRSKQAQDKKARQQQLATQLAKEKEAERKRLLQQSESIKKSELEAARKREAARKKHEQVLVRQARDKLADEYKKKSVAENILREMEDEEARLIEKLRNTQEHQKQAYMHLEQAIQLQLNND
;
A
#
# COMPACT_ATOMS: atom_id res chain seq x y z
N MET A 1 -41.47 -6.38 71.39
CA MET A 1 -40.14 -6.63 70.78
C MET A 1 -40.25 -6.62 69.25
N GLU A 2 -41.25 -5.93 68.68
CA GLU A 2 -41.48 -5.86 67.22
C GLU A 2 -41.20 -4.46 66.65
N ASP A 3 -41.16 -3.40 67.48
CA ASP A 3 -40.99 -2.01 67.00
C ASP A 3 -39.55 -1.63 66.61
N HIS A 4 -38.54 -2.43 67.00
CA HIS A 4 -37.13 -2.11 66.71
C HIS A 4 -36.64 -2.67 65.36
N GLU A 5 -37.39 -3.57 64.73
CA GLU A 5 -37.02 -4.18 63.45
C GLU A 5 -37.54 -3.34 62.27
N THR A 6 -38.73 -2.75 62.42
CA THR A 6 -39.27 -1.74 61.49
C THR A 6 -38.39 -0.50 61.39
N ASP A 7 -37.85 -0.01 62.52
CA ASP A 7 -37.03 1.21 62.58
C ASP A 7 -35.67 1.05 61.87
N ARG A 8 -35.08 -0.15 61.91
CA ARG A 8 -33.82 -0.44 61.21
C ARG A 8 -33.97 -0.57 59.70
N ILE A 9 -35.13 -1.01 59.23
CA ILE A 9 -35.39 -1.21 57.80
C ILE A 9 -35.89 0.08 57.15
N THR A 10 -36.63 0.92 57.88
CA THR A 10 -36.88 2.30 57.45
C THR A 10 -35.58 3.08 57.24
N ASP A 11 -34.58 2.91 58.12
CA ASP A 11 -33.25 3.51 57.93
C ASP A 11 -32.55 3.00 56.65
N VAL A 12 -32.67 1.70 56.32
CA VAL A 12 -32.08 1.12 55.09
C VAL A 12 -32.83 1.59 53.82
N LEU A 13 -34.15 1.72 53.88
CA LEU A 13 -34.98 2.22 52.77
C LEU A 13 -34.83 3.73 52.56
N GLU A 14 -34.59 4.49 53.63
CA GLU A 14 -34.20 5.90 53.54
C GLU A 14 -32.86 6.07 52.80
N ASP A 15 -31.90 5.17 53.02
CA ASP A 15 -30.60 5.17 52.34
C ASP A 15 -30.70 4.88 50.82
N VAL A 16 -31.72 4.11 50.40
CA VAL A 16 -32.05 3.84 48.97
C VAL A 16 -32.91 4.96 48.35
N GLY A 17 -33.27 5.99 49.13
CA GLY A 17 -34.11 7.09 48.67
C GLY A 17 -35.56 6.66 48.40
N PHE A 18 -36.07 5.66 49.12
CA PHE A 18 -37.45 5.16 49.00
C PHE A 18 -38.47 6.29 48.99
N GLU A 19 -38.32 7.26 49.89
CA GLU A 19 -39.22 8.41 49.99
C GLU A 19 -39.27 9.24 48.69
N ALA A 20 -38.10 9.45 48.09
CA ALA A 20 -37.99 10.17 46.83
C ALA A 20 -38.58 9.35 45.67
N ILE A 21 -38.40 8.03 45.68
CA ILE A 21 -38.97 7.15 44.65
C ILE A 21 -40.49 7.07 44.80
N PHE A 22 -41.02 6.88 46.00
CA PHE A 22 -42.46 6.83 46.27
C PHE A 22 -43.13 8.15 45.88
N ALA A 23 -42.54 9.30 46.24
CA ALA A 23 -43.05 10.63 45.89
C ALA A 23 -43.12 10.89 44.38
N ILE A 24 -42.24 10.27 43.56
CA ILE A 24 -42.29 10.38 42.10
C ILE A 24 -43.57 9.76 41.54
N TYR A 25 -44.02 8.65 42.13
CA TYR A 25 -45.18 7.89 41.63
C TYR A 25 -46.49 8.21 42.36
N SER A 26 -46.42 8.78 43.56
CA SER A 26 -47.62 9.16 44.32
C SER A 26 -48.18 10.52 43.92
N ALA A 27 -47.46 11.30 43.11
CA ALA A 27 -47.88 12.63 42.63
C ALA A 27 -48.36 13.59 43.74
N GLY A 28 -47.87 13.40 44.98
CA GLY A 28 -48.27 14.18 46.16
C GLY A 28 -49.41 13.58 46.99
N HIS A 29 -49.92 12.40 46.63
CA HIS A 29 -50.89 11.63 47.43
C HIS A 29 -50.18 10.63 48.37
N GLU A 30 -50.90 10.12 49.38
CA GLU A 30 -50.41 9.09 50.32
C GLU A 30 -50.44 7.65 49.76
N ALA A 31 -50.86 7.51 48.49
CA ALA A 31 -50.96 6.24 47.79
C ALA A 31 -50.41 6.34 46.34
N ILE A 32 -50.02 5.20 45.79
CA ILE A 32 -49.61 5.05 44.38
C ILE A 32 -50.61 4.17 43.64
N ALA A 33 -50.80 4.40 42.35
CA ALA A 33 -51.60 3.51 41.53
C ALA A 33 -50.91 2.13 41.37
N THR A 34 -51.69 1.06 41.36
CA THR A 34 -51.20 -0.33 41.19
C THR A 34 -50.36 -0.53 39.93
N GLU A 35 -50.65 0.21 38.85
CA GLU A 35 -49.88 0.21 37.60
C GLU A 35 -48.43 0.71 37.75
N HIS A 36 -48.15 1.51 38.79
CA HIS A 36 -46.82 2.06 39.05
C HIS A 36 -45.94 1.15 39.91
N LEU A 37 -46.50 0.10 40.51
CA LEU A 37 -45.77 -0.83 41.38
C LEU A 37 -44.57 -1.47 40.67
N SER A 38 -44.74 -1.91 39.42
CA SER A 38 -43.65 -2.52 38.64
C SER A 38 -42.52 -1.54 38.34
N ALA A 39 -42.85 -0.30 38.00
CA ALA A 39 -41.86 0.74 37.72
C ALA A 39 -41.12 1.17 38.99
N MET A 40 -41.83 1.24 40.12
CA MET A 40 -41.27 1.55 41.43
C MET A 40 -40.29 0.47 41.90
N LEU A 41 -40.67 -0.81 41.84
CA LEU A 41 -39.79 -1.94 42.20
C LEU A 41 -38.55 -2.02 41.28
N SER A 42 -38.74 -1.78 39.97
CA SER A 42 -37.63 -1.71 39.02
C SER A 42 -36.63 -0.60 39.36
N LYS A 43 -37.13 0.55 39.85
CA LYS A 43 -36.31 1.70 40.23
C LYS A 43 -35.57 1.50 41.55
N MET A 44 -36.08 0.62 42.41
CA MET A 44 -35.41 0.14 43.62
C MET A 44 -34.42 -1.01 43.34
N GLY A 45 -34.30 -1.45 42.09
CA GLY A 45 -33.34 -2.48 41.66
C GLY A 45 -33.91 -3.91 41.60
N TYR A 46 -35.22 -4.09 41.83
CA TYR A 46 -35.86 -5.41 41.80
C TYR A 46 -36.53 -5.68 40.46
N THR A 47 -36.29 -6.86 39.88
CA THR A 47 -36.95 -7.31 38.64
C THR A 47 -38.05 -8.31 38.98
N VAL A 48 -39.30 -7.93 38.76
CA VAL A 48 -40.47 -8.76 39.07
C VAL A 48 -41.17 -9.20 37.78
N SER A 49 -41.46 -10.49 37.64
CA SER A 49 -42.22 -11.00 36.49
C SER A 49 -43.70 -10.59 36.55
N ARG A 50 -44.38 -10.56 35.41
CA ARG A 50 -45.81 -10.18 35.34
C ARG A 50 -46.70 -11.01 36.28
N ARG A 51 -46.42 -12.32 36.41
CA ARG A 51 -47.18 -13.23 37.28
C ARG A 51 -46.93 -12.96 38.77
N GLN A 52 -45.70 -12.62 39.14
CA GLN A 52 -45.37 -12.23 40.51
C GLN A 52 -45.99 -10.87 40.84
N LEU A 53 -45.97 -9.91 39.91
CA LEU A 53 -46.60 -8.62 40.08
C LEU A 53 -48.12 -8.76 40.32
N GLU A 54 -48.80 -9.61 39.55
CA GLU A 54 -50.24 -9.89 39.75
C GLU A 54 -50.51 -10.45 41.15
N ARG A 55 -49.67 -11.38 41.65
CA ARG A 55 -49.76 -11.88 43.03
C ARG A 55 -49.51 -10.80 44.09
N PHE A 56 -48.52 -9.94 43.87
CA PHE A 56 -48.20 -8.86 44.79
C PHE A 56 -49.32 -7.82 44.83
N LEU A 57 -49.99 -7.58 43.70
CA LEU A 57 -51.16 -6.70 43.63
C LEU A 57 -52.36 -7.28 44.39
N ASP A 58 -52.61 -8.59 44.29
CA ASP A 58 -53.66 -9.25 45.05
C ASP A 58 -53.45 -9.14 46.58
N GLU A 59 -52.19 -9.08 47.03
CA GLU A 59 -51.83 -8.94 48.45
C GLU A 59 -51.79 -7.49 48.93
N LEU A 60 -51.34 -6.55 48.09
CA LEU A 60 -51.21 -5.13 48.42
C LEU A 60 -52.53 -4.37 48.30
N ASP A 61 -53.45 -4.84 47.45
CA ASP A 61 -54.73 -4.23 47.18
C ASP A 61 -55.84 -5.31 47.08
N PRO A 62 -56.14 -6.02 48.19
CA PRO A 62 -57.14 -7.10 48.21
C PRO A 62 -58.56 -6.61 47.91
N ASP A 63 -58.82 -5.31 48.12
CA ASP A 63 -60.10 -4.67 47.84
C ASP A 63 -60.21 -4.19 46.38
N ALA A 64 -59.17 -4.38 45.56
CA ALA A 64 -59.07 -3.90 44.18
C ALA A 64 -59.39 -2.40 44.04
N SER A 65 -58.98 -1.61 45.02
CA SER A 65 -59.15 -0.16 45.08
C SER A 65 -58.37 0.57 43.98
N GLY A 66 -57.35 -0.08 43.41
CA GLY A 66 -56.42 0.48 42.44
C GLY A 66 -55.32 1.33 43.07
N GLU A 67 -55.30 1.46 44.40
CA GLU A 67 -54.40 2.33 45.15
C GLU A 67 -53.63 1.55 46.23
N ILE A 68 -52.31 1.72 46.26
CA ILE A 68 -51.42 1.11 47.25
C ILE A 68 -50.93 2.21 48.18
N THR A 69 -51.36 2.16 49.44
CA THR A 69 -50.94 3.15 50.45
C THR A 69 -49.49 2.92 50.89
N LYS A 70 -48.79 3.99 51.24
CA LYS A 70 -47.40 3.92 51.72
C LYS A 70 -47.20 2.95 52.91
N PRO A 71 -48.05 2.96 53.96
CA PRO A 71 -47.89 2.04 55.09
C PRO A 71 -48.17 0.58 54.68
N GLY A 72 -49.13 0.37 53.77
CA GLY A 72 -49.45 -0.95 53.22
C GLY A 72 -48.29 -1.53 52.42
N PHE A 73 -47.68 -0.72 51.53
CA PHE A 73 -46.51 -1.12 50.78
C PHE A 73 -45.32 -1.43 51.69
N LEU A 74 -45.00 -0.57 52.66
CA LEU A 74 -43.86 -0.77 53.55
C LEU A 74 -43.99 -2.07 54.35
N LYS A 75 -45.18 -2.34 54.91
CA LYS A 75 -45.44 -3.57 55.65
C LYS A 75 -45.31 -4.82 54.78
N TRP A 76 -45.84 -4.77 53.56
CA TRP A 76 -45.71 -5.88 52.61
C TRP A 76 -44.26 -6.06 52.16
N PHE A 77 -43.55 -4.97 51.86
CA PHE A 77 -42.17 -4.98 51.40
C PHE A 77 -41.25 -5.54 52.49
N THR A 78 -41.45 -5.19 53.76
CA THR A 78 -40.68 -5.79 54.87
C THR A 78 -40.88 -7.31 54.98
N ALA A 79 -42.04 -7.82 54.61
CA ALA A 79 -42.32 -9.26 54.65
C ALA A 79 -41.78 -10.02 53.42
N HIS A 80 -41.52 -9.32 52.30
CA HIS A 80 -41.18 -9.93 51.02
C HIS A 80 -39.85 -9.46 50.41
N ALA A 81 -39.14 -8.51 51.01
CA ALA A 81 -37.87 -7.96 50.54
C ALA A 81 -36.80 -9.05 50.33
N ASP A 82 -36.70 -9.99 51.27
CA ASP A 82 -35.75 -11.11 51.17
C ASP A 82 -36.14 -12.09 50.06
N SER A 83 -37.44 -12.26 49.78
CA SER A 83 -37.95 -13.11 48.70
C SER A 83 -37.90 -12.45 47.32
N LEU A 84 -37.71 -11.13 47.25
CA LEU A 84 -37.59 -10.37 46.01
C LEU A 84 -36.19 -10.51 45.36
N GLY A 85 -35.19 -11.00 46.11
CA GLY A 85 -33.81 -11.18 45.65
C GLY A 85 -33.35 -12.62 45.42
N ASP A 86 -34.06 -13.62 45.96
CA ASP A 86 -33.61 -15.02 46.06
C ASP A 86 -34.27 -15.99 45.06
N ASP A 87 -34.72 -15.51 43.89
CA ASP A 87 -35.09 -16.40 42.79
C ASP A 87 -33.94 -16.49 41.78
N ASP A 88 -33.03 -17.45 42.05
CA ASP A 88 -32.27 -18.16 41.01
C ASP A 88 -33.29 -18.75 40.02
N GLY A 89 -33.71 -17.94 39.04
CA GLY A 89 -34.73 -18.24 38.03
C GLY A 89 -34.28 -19.27 36.99
N ASP A 90 -33.94 -20.47 37.47
CA ASP A 90 -33.79 -21.69 36.69
C ASP A 90 -35.16 -22.37 36.57
N GLU A 91 -36.07 -21.81 35.76
CA GLU A 91 -37.00 -22.65 34.99
C GLU A 91 -37.37 -22.02 33.62
N PRO A 92 -37.32 -22.82 32.53
CA PRO A 92 -37.21 -22.32 31.18
C PRO A 92 -38.58 -22.23 30.50
N ALA A 93 -39.16 -21.03 30.45
CA ALA A 93 -40.39 -20.79 29.70
C ALA A 93 -40.33 -19.48 28.91
N ALA A 94 -39.34 -19.33 28.01
CA ALA A 94 -39.37 -18.49 26.80
C ALA A 94 -38.03 -18.42 26.01
N ARG A 95 -37.16 -19.44 26.03
CA ARG A 95 -35.92 -19.45 25.21
C ARG A 95 -36.11 -20.14 23.85
N GLU A 96 -37.07 -19.68 23.05
CA GLU A 96 -37.12 -20.05 21.62
C GLU A 96 -36.93 -18.86 20.66
N ASN A 97 -36.69 -17.63 21.14
CA ASN A 97 -36.51 -16.46 20.26
C ASN A 97 -35.27 -15.60 20.51
N ASP A 98 -34.33 -16.01 21.36
CA ASP A 98 -33.04 -15.28 21.51
C ASP A 98 -31.98 -15.69 20.47
N ALA A 99 -32.21 -16.76 19.69
CA ALA A 99 -31.30 -17.17 18.61
C ALA A 99 -31.38 -16.27 17.35
N GLU A 100 -32.42 -15.45 17.20
CA GLU A 100 -32.62 -14.63 16.00
C GLU A 100 -32.24 -13.14 16.17
N ARG A 101 -32.00 -12.66 17.40
CA ARG A 101 -31.58 -11.27 17.66
C ARG A 101 -30.06 -11.03 17.59
N GLU A 102 -29.26 -12.10 17.47
CA GLU A 102 -27.79 -12.04 17.39
C GLU A 102 -27.11 -11.68 16.04
N PRO A 103 -27.73 -11.69 14.84
CA PRO A 103 -26.97 -11.56 13.59
C PRO A 103 -26.47 -10.13 13.33
N LEU A 104 -27.21 -9.11 13.75
CA LEU A 104 -26.85 -7.70 13.49
C LEU A 104 -25.69 -7.22 14.37
N SER A 105 -25.66 -7.62 15.64
CA SER A 105 -24.58 -7.27 16.57
C SER A 105 -23.24 -7.86 16.14
N LYS A 106 -23.22 -9.13 15.74
CA LYS A 106 -22.03 -9.81 15.19
C LYS A 106 -21.54 -9.14 13.91
N ILE A 107 -22.43 -8.82 12.96
CA ILE A 107 -22.07 -8.11 11.73
C ILE A 107 -21.52 -6.71 12.04
N GLN A 108 -22.02 -6.01 13.06
CA GLN A 108 -21.49 -4.71 13.47
C GLN A 108 -20.09 -4.81 14.07
N SER A 109 -19.83 -5.84 14.88
CA SER A 109 -18.50 -6.12 15.43
C SER A 109 -17.50 -6.47 14.33
N GLU A 110 -17.86 -7.38 13.41
CA GLU A 110 -17.04 -7.75 12.26
C GLU A 110 -16.78 -6.54 11.34
N MET A 111 -17.77 -5.67 11.14
CA MET A 111 -17.62 -4.44 10.36
C MET A 111 -16.64 -3.46 11.01
N LEU A 112 -16.67 -3.35 12.34
CA LEU A 112 -15.74 -2.50 13.07
C LEU A 112 -14.31 -3.04 12.95
N GLU A 113 -14.13 -4.35 13.12
CA GLU A 113 -12.84 -5.02 12.95
C GLU A 113 -12.31 -4.85 11.51
N ALA A 114 -13.15 -5.07 10.50
CA ALA A 114 -12.79 -4.88 9.10
C ALA A 114 -12.35 -3.43 8.81
N LYS A 115 -13.01 -2.43 9.41
CA LYS A 115 -12.62 -1.01 9.28
C LYS A 115 -11.30 -0.69 9.97
N VAL A 116 -11.08 -1.21 11.18
CA VAL A 116 -9.81 -1.03 11.90
C VAL A 116 -8.68 -1.67 11.09
N GLN A 117 -8.88 -2.88 10.58
CA GLN A 117 -7.88 -3.57 9.79
C GLN A 117 -7.60 -2.84 8.47
N ARG A 118 -8.63 -2.35 7.77
CA ARG A 118 -8.47 -1.53 6.56
C ARG A 118 -7.64 -0.28 6.84
N LYS A 119 -7.93 0.43 7.94
CA LYS A 119 -7.19 1.64 8.32
C LYS A 119 -5.72 1.33 8.63
N ARG A 120 -5.43 0.23 9.33
CA ARG A 120 -4.05 -0.23 9.57
C ARG A 120 -3.33 -0.51 8.25
N THR A 121 -3.96 -1.25 7.33
CA THR A 121 -3.37 -1.52 6.01
C THR A 121 -3.15 -0.23 5.20
N GLU A 122 -4.06 0.76 5.28
CA GLU A 122 -3.88 2.07 4.65
C GLU A 122 -2.70 2.85 5.25
N GLU A 123 -2.52 2.81 6.57
CA GLU A 123 -1.38 3.39 7.27
C GLU A 123 -0.06 2.71 6.85
N ASP A 124 -0.05 1.38 6.76
CA ASP A 124 1.11 0.59 6.29
C ASP A 124 1.47 0.92 4.83
N VAL A 125 0.49 1.07 3.95
CA VAL A 125 0.68 1.51 2.55
C VAL A 125 1.36 2.89 2.51
N GLN A 126 0.97 3.83 3.38
CA GLN A 126 1.61 5.15 3.43
C GLN A 126 3.06 5.08 3.93
N LEU A 127 3.33 4.24 4.93
CA LEU A 127 4.69 4.03 5.43
C LEU A 127 5.60 3.41 4.35
N LEU A 128 5.12 2.40 3.63
CA LEU A 128 5.83 1.82 2.48
C LEU A 128 6.03 2.84 1.37
N ALA A 129 5.04 3.67 1.06
CA ALA A 129 5.19 4.73 0.05
C ALA A 129 6.33 5.70 0.40
N ASN A 130 6.41 6.11 1.66
CA ASN A 130 7.49 6.97 2.15
C ASN A 130 8.85 6.27 2.06
N ARG A 131 8.93 5.00 2.46
CA ARG A 131 10.16 4.21 2.38
C ARG A 131 10.63 4.01 0.93
N LEU A 132 9.72 3.67 0.02
CA LEU A 132 9.98 3.59 -1.42
C LEU A 132 10.51 4.92 -1.98
N ALA A 133 9.92 6.05 -1.58
CA ALA A 133 10.39 7.38 -2.00
C ALA A 133 11.82 7.65 -1.53
N HIS A 134 12.16 7.30 -0.28
CA HIS A 134 13.52 7.41 0.24
C HIS A 134 14.50 6.51 -0.52
N LEU A 135 14.16 5.24 -0.75
CA LEU A 135 15.00 4.30 -1.49
C LEU A 135 15.30 4.77 -2.92
N ARG A 136 14.27 5.25 -3.64
CA ARG A 136 14.44 5.82 -5.00
C ARG A 136 15.35 7.05 -5.00
N MET A 137 15.22 7.93 -3.99
CA MET A 137 16.10 9.09 -3.86
C MET A 137 17.54 8.69 -3.56
N GLU A 138 17.75 7.69 -2.70
CA GLU A 138 19.08 7.18 -2.36
C GLU A 138 19.75 6.53 -3.57
N GLU A 139 19.02 5.70 -4.31
CA GLU A 139 19.49 5.10 -5.56
C GLU A 139 19.94 6.18 -6.56
N LYS A 140 19.11 7.21 -6.78
CA LYS A 140 19.45 8.32 -7.69
C LYS A 140 20.72 9.06 -7.25
N LYS A 141 20.93 9.22 -5.94
CA LYS A 141 22.15 9.84 -5.39
C LYS A 141 23.37 8.93 -5.58
N ALA A 142 23.23 7.62 -5.35
CA ALA A 142 24.30 6.66 -5.55
C ALA A 142 24.70 6.57 -7.03
N GLN A 143 23.73 6.56 -7.94
CA GLN A 143 23.99 6.56 -9.38
C GLN A 143 24.78 7.79 -9.82
N LYS A 144 24.40 8.99 -9.35
CA LYS A 144 25.17 10.21 -9.64
C LYS A 144 26.62 10.12 -9.17
N LYS A 145 26.87 9.54 -7.99
CA LYS A 145 28.23 9.35 -7.47
C LYS A 145 29.04 8.36 -8.32
N ILE A 146 28.40 7.29 -8.82
CA ILE A 146 29.02 6.34 -9.77
C ILE A 146 29.42 7.06 -11.05
N ASP A 147 28.49 7.82 -11.64
CA ASP A 147 28.71 8.53 -12.89
C ASP A 147 29.84 9.55 -12.75
N GLU A 148 29.89 10.29 -11.63
CA GLU A 148 30.97 11.23 -11.33
C GLU A 148 32.33 10.52 -11.13
N ALA A 149 32.36 9.37 -10.42
CA ALA A 149 33.58 8.60 -10.21
C ALA A 149 34.13 8.03 -11.54
N ASN A 150 33.24 7.45 -12.36
CA ASN A 150 33.58 6.92 -13.67
C ASN A 150 34.07 8.01 -14.62
N LYS A 151 33.42 9.18 -14.62
CA LYS A 151 33.84 10.33 -15.42
C LYS A 151 35.25 10.80 -15.03
N ARG A 152 35.51 10.94 -13.72
CA ARG A 152 36.85 11.32 -13.23
C ARG A 152 37.90 10.29 -13.60
N ALA A 153 37.60 9.00 -13.48
CA ALA A 153 38.52 7.93 -13.88
C ALA A 153 38.83 8.00 -15.38
N ALA A 154 37.81 8.18 -16.23
CA ALA A 154 37.97 8.33 -17.67
C ALA A 154 38.79 9.57 -18.06
N ASP A 155 38.60 10.70 -17.35
CA ASP A 155 39.37 11.92 -17.57
C ASP A 155 40.86 11.70 -17.24
N ILE A 156 41.16 10.99 -16.14
CA ILE A 156 42.55 10.62 -15.76
C ILE A 156 43.18 9.72 -16.82
N GLU A 157 42.44 8.70 -17.28
CA GLU A 157 42.91 7.80 -18.33
C GLU A 157 43.17 8.52 -19.66
N LEU A 158 42.31 9.48 -20.03
CA LEU A 158 42.47 10.28 -21.23
C LEU A 158 43.73 11.13 -21.17
N VAL A 159 43.97 11.81 -20.04
CA VAL A 159 45.20 12.59 -19.81
C VAL A 159 46.42 11.68 -19.87
N LYS A 160 46.36 10.49 -19.26
CA LYS A 160 47.44 9.50 -19.31
C LYS A 160 47.71 9.04 -20.75
N ARG A 161 46.66 8.75 -21.53
CA ARG A 161 46.81 8.36 -22.94
C ARG A 161 47.49 9.47 -23.74
N ARG A 162 47.06 10.72 -23.57
CA ARG A 162 47.66 11.88 -24.22
C ARG A 162 49.13 12.06 -23.82
N ASN A 163 49.46 11.89 -22.54
CA ASN A 163 50.84 12.00 -22.04
C ASN A 163 51.72 10.86 -22.57
N ALA A 164 51.19 9.63 -22.62
CA ALA A 164 51.88 8.47 -23.18
C ALA A 164 52.12 8.63 -24.69
N GLU A 165 51.15 9.13 -25.45
CA GLU A 165 51.29 9.47 -26.87
C GLU A 165 52.32 10.58 -27.08
N HIS A 166 52.29 11.63 -26.27
CA HIS A 166 53.29 12.69 -26.34
C HIS A 166 54.71 12.17 -26.03
N LEU A 167 54.85 11.27 -25.05
CA LEU A 167 56.12 10.64 -24.73
C LEU A 167 56.61 9.72 -25.87
N ARG A 168 55.70 8.94 -26.48
CA ARG A 168 56.00 8.13 -27.68
C ARG A 168 56.43 8.99 -28.84
N TRP A 169 55.71 10.07 -29.12
CA TRP A 169 56.06 11.02 -30.18
C TRP A 169 57.43 11.64 -29.93
N LYS A 170 57.74 12.05 -28.69
CA LYS A 170 59.06 12.58 -28.32
C LYS A 170 60.15 11.52 -28.52
N ARG A 171 59.91 10.27 -28.14
CA ARG A 171 60.85 9.14 -28.35
C ARG A 171 61.09 8.86 -29.83
N GLU A 172 60.04 8.74 -30.62
CA GLU A 172 60.12 8.54 -32.07
C GLU A 172 60.82 9.70 -32.76
N HIS A 173 60.55 10.94 -32.34
CA HIS A 173 61.21 12.12 -32.90
C HIS A 173 62.72 12.08 -32.62
N MET A 174 63.12 11.76 -31.38
CA MET A 174 64.53 11.57 -31.03
C MET A 174 65.17 10.43 -31.83
N GLU A 175 64.48 9.31 -31.98
CA GLU A 175 64.96 8.18 -32.78
C GLU A 175 65.09 8.53 -34.26
N ARG A 176 64.13 9.26 -34.83
CA ARG A 176 64.21 9.78 -36.21
C ARG A 176 65.38 10.73 -36.38
N GLN A 177 65.63 11.62 -35.41
CA GLN A 177 66.81 12.49 -35.45
C GLN A 177 68.10 11.69 -35.40
N GLN A 178 68.22 10.70 -34.51
CA GLN A 178 69.39 9.81 -34.44
C GLN A 178 69.57 9.01 -35.73
N ASN A 179 68.49 8.47 -36.30
CA ASN A 179 68.50 7.75 -37.56
C ASN A 179 68.85 8.64 -38.75
N ASN A 180 68.38 9.89 -38.79
CA ASN A 180 68.76 10.87 -39.80
C ASN A 180 70.24 11.21 -39.72
N VAL A 181 70.78 11.41 -38.51
CA VAL A 181 72.23 11.63 -38.31
C VAL A 181 73.02 10.40 -38.77
N ARG A 182 72.60 9.19 -38.37
CA ARG A 182 73.23 7.93 -38.78
C ARG A 182 73.17 7.71 -40.29
N SER A 183 72.02 7.98 -40.90
CA SER A 183 71.82 7.87 -42.35
C SER A 183 72.66 8.91 -43.08
N ALA A 184 72.69 10.17 -42.64
CA ALA A 184 73.54 11.20 -43.21
C ALA A 184 75.02 10.85 -43.12
N LEU A 185 75.48 10.23 -42.02
CA LEU A 185 76.84 9.70 -41.90
C LEU A 185 77.11 8.59 -42.93
N VAL A 186 76.18 7.65 -43.09
CA VAL A 186 76.28 6.56 -44.07
C VAL A 186 76.22 7.10 -45.51
N GLU A 187 75.34 8.05 -45.82
CA GLU A 187 75.23 8.66 -47.14
C GLU A 187 76.40 9.57 -47.44
N HIS A 188 76.96 10.28 -46.46
CA HIS A 188 78.23 10.99 -46.62
C HIS A 188 79.36 10.00 -46.94
N SER A 189 79.42 8.87 -46.22
CA SER A 189 80.36 7.78 -46.52
C SER A 189 80.15 7.19 -47.92
N LYS A 190 78.92 6.83 -48.28
CA LYS A 190 78.56 6.32 -49.60
C LYS A 190 78.78 7.34 -50.70
N THR A 191 78.48 8.62 -50.48
CA THR A 191 78.69 9.70 -51.46
C THR A 191 80.17 9.97 -51.63
N SER A 192 80.99 9.81 -50.59
CA SER A 192 82.44 9.78 -50.74
C SER A 192 82.87 8.62 -51.65
N VAL A 193 82.40 7.40 -51.37
CA VAL A 193 82.69 6.19 -52.17
C VAL A 193 82.09 6.26 -53.59
N LEU A 194 80.92 6.85 -53.75
CA LEU A 194 80.21 7.00 -55.03
C LEU A 194 80.67 8.23 -55.79
N SER A 195 81.19 9.26 -55.16
CA SER A 195 81.94 10.32 -55.84
C SER A 195 83.21 9.72 -56.43
N GLN A 196 83.89 8.87 -55.66
CA GLN A 196 84.99 8.04 -56.16
C GLN A 196 84.52 7.12 -57.31
N LYS A 197 83.36 6.45 -57.19
CA LYS A 197 82.78 5.59 -58.23
C LYS A 197 82.09 6.33 -59.38
N ARG A 198 81.67 7.59 -59.23
CA ARG A 198 81.10 8.45 -60.29
C ARG A 198 82.21 9.12 -61.07
N LYS A 199 83.37 9.40 -60.45
CA LYS A 199 84.61 9.61 -61.20
C LYS A 199 84.89 8.39 -62.09
N GLU A 200 84.62 7.17 -61.63
CA GLU A 200 84.74 5.94 -62.44
C GLU A 200 83.58 5.73 -63.44
N ASN A 201 82.32 6.02 -63.09
CA ASN A 201 81.11 5.69 -63.88
C ASN A 201 80.59 6.84 -64.76
N ALA A 202 81.01 8.10 -64.56
CA ALA A 202 80.80 9.16 -65.55
C ALA A 202 81.46 8.82 -66.90
N LEU A 203 82.40 7.87 -66.91
CA LEU A 203 82.89 7.20 -68.12
C LEU A 203 81.85 6.27 -68.80
N GLN A 204 80.77 5.84 -68.13
CA GLN A 204 79.84 4.79 -68.61
C GLN A 204 78.41 5.26 -68.97
N THR A 205 77.78 6.22 -68.28
CA THR A 205 76.34 6.56 -68.45
C THR A 205 76.03 7.68 -69.46
N LEU A 206 76.71 7.68 -70.61
CA LEU A 206 76.26 8.38 -71.82
C LEU A 206 75.21 7.57 -72.61
N ALA A 207 74.85 6.36 -72.15
CA ALA A 207 74.22 5.35 -73.00
C ALA A 207 72.68 5.29 -72.99
N GLU A 208 71.96 5.65 -71.93
CA GLU A 208 70.57 5.16 -71.78
C GLU A 208 69.61 6.16 -71.10
N GLN A 209 68.97 7.02 -71.88
CA GLN A 209 67.77 7.77 -71.50
C GLN A 209 66.86 7.90 -72.71
N ARG A 210 65.76 7.13 -72.74
CA ARG A 210 64.51 7.44 -73.48
C ARG A 210 63.53 6.28 -73.33
N SER A 211 62.51 6.43 -72.48
CA SER A 211 61.13 5.94 -72.71
C SER A 211 60.30 6.26 -71.45
N LYS A 212 59.66 7.44 -71.40
CA LYS A 212 58.21 7.60 -71.65
C LYS A 212 57.38 6.85 -70.61
N GLN A 213 56.96 7.46 -69.50
CA GLN A 213 55.82 8.40 -69.35
C GLN A 213 54.49 7.98 -69.96
N ALA A 214 53.47 8.21 -69.11
CA ALA A 214 52.06 8.47 -69.37
C ALA A 214 51.16 7.26 -69.61
N GLN A 215 50.18 7.12 -68.72
CA GLN A 215 48.74 7.23 -69.03
C GLN A 215 47.97 6.82 -67.78
N ASP A 216 47.78 7.74 -66.85
CA ASP A 216 46.56 8.54 -66.74
C ASP A 216 45.25 7.72 -66.71
N LYS A 217 44.65 7.75 -65.53
CA LYS A 217 43.24 8.05 -65.28
C LYS A 217 42.26 7.65 -66.39
N LYS A 218 41.33 6.76 -66.03
CA LYS A 218 39.93 7.11 -66.25
C LYS A 218 39.05 6.60 -65.13
N ALA A 219 38.74 7.55 -64.27
CA ALA A 219 37.77 7.46 -63.21
C ALA A 219 36.39 7.11 -63.78
N ARG A 220 35.65 6.37 -62.95
CA ARG A 220 34.26 6.66 -62.60
C ARG A 220 33.32 6.82 -63.77
N GLN A 221 32.52 5.79 -63.99
CA GLN A 221 31.27 5.99 -64.66
C GLN A 221 30.18 5.27 -63.87
N GLN A 222 29.36 6.09 -63.20
CA GLN A 222 27.91 5.92 -63.07
C GLN A 222 27.51 4.70 -62.21
N GLN A 223 27.30 4.83 -60.90
CA GLN A 223 26.30 5.66 -60.23
C GLN A 223 24.88 5.53 -60.83
N LEU A 224 23.93 5.46 -59.91
CA LEU A 224 22.50 5.73 -59.99
C LEU A 224 21.62 4.49 -60.24
N ALA A 225 21.11 3.85 -59.19
CA ALA A 225 20.16 4.34 -58.18
C ALA A 225 18.71 4.09 -58.59
N THR A 226 17.98 3.63 -57.57
CA THR A 226 16.61 4.03 -57.25
C THR A 226 15.55 3.80 -58.31
N GLN A 227 14.57 3.00 -57.95
CA GLN A 227 13.21 3.52 -57.73
C GLN A 227 12.41 2.43 -57.02
N LEU A 228 12.13 2.67 -55.73
CA LEU A 228 10.85 3.16 -55.22
C LEU A 228 9.82 2.01 -55.18
N ALA A 229 9.52 1.48 -54.00
CA ALA A 229 8.59 2.10 -53.05
C ALA A 229 7.24 2.39 -53.69
N LYS A 230 6.26 1.61 -53.26
CA LYS A 230 4.81 1.83 -53.18
C LYS A 230 4.21 0.43 -53.06
N GLU A 231 3.24 0.15 -52.23
CA GLU A 231 2.20 1.01 -51.67
C GLU A 231 1.53 0.16 -50.59
N LYS A 232 1.22 0.80 -49.45
CA LYS A 232 0.22 0.31 -48.50
C LYS A 232 -1.17 0.56 -49.10
N GLU A 233 -2.21 -0.11 -48.60
CA GLU A 233 -3.16 0.49 -47.65
C GLU A 233 -4.35 -0.45 -47.44
N ALA A 234 -4.95 -0.25 -46.27
CA ALA A 234 -5.78 -1.16 -45.53
C ALA A 234 -7.27 -1.10 -45.91
N GLU A 235 -7.96 -2.13 -45.42
CA GLU A 235 -9.21 -2.02 -44.67
C GLU A 235 -10.48 -1.61 -45.43
N ARG A 236 -11.41 -2.56 -45.53
CA ARG A 236 -12.83 -2.23 -45.70
C ARG A 236 -13.74 -3.21 -44.96
N LYS A 237 -14.24 -2.71 -43.82
CA LYS A 237 -15.67 -2.63 -43.45
C LYS A 237 -16.42 -3.87 -42.90
N ARG A 238 -16.68 -3.79 -41.58
CA ARG A 238 -17.99 -3.79 -40.86
C ARG A 238 -19.26 -3.61 -41.71
N LEU A 239 -20.50 -3.99 -41.36
CA LEU A 239 -21.25 -4.25 -40.11
C LEU A 239 -22.69 -4.71 -40.49
N LEU A 240 -23.57 -4.87 -39.47
CA LEU A 240 -25.07 -4.88 -39.46
C LEU A 240 -25.70 -6.30 -39.51
N GLN A 241 -26.77 -6.64 -38.80
CA GLN A 241 -27.82 -5.83 -38.15
C GLN A 241 -28.72 -6.70 -37.23
N GLN A 242 -29.30 -6.03 -36.21
CA GLN A 242 -30.71 -6.06 -35.74
C GLN A 242 -31.41 -7.39 -35.35
N SER A 243 -31.90 -7.46 -34.10
CA SER A 243 -33.30 -7.21 -33.66
C SER A 243 -34.03 -8.57 -33.56
N GLU A 244 -35.03 -8.88 -32.74
CA GLU A 244 -36.12 -8.20 -32.05
C GLU A 244 -36.47 -9.10 -30.84
N SER A 245 -36.63 -8.61 -29.61
CA SER A 245 -37.84 -8.00 -29.06
C SER A 245 -38.91 -8.98 -28.53
N ILE A 246 -39.28 -8.78 -27.25
CA ILE A 246 -40.67 -8.62 -26.78
C ILE A 246 -41.56 -9.88 -26.84
N LYS A 247 -41.74 -10.61 -25.71
CA LYS A 247 -43.00 -11.35 -25.38
C LYS A 247 -43.19 -12.08 -24.04
N LYS A 248 -42.43 -11.85 -22.95
CA LYS A 248 -42.61 -12.65 -21.70
C LYS A 248 -42.67 -11.88 -20.37
N SER A 249 -42.94 -10.58 -20.41
CA SER A 249 -42.89 -9.69 -19.23
C SER A 249 -44.18 -9.55 -18.42
N GLU A 250 -45.15 -10.46 -18.54
CA GLU A 250 -46.51 -10.22 -18.04
C GLU A 250 -46.96 -11.09 -16.85
N LEU A 251 -46.16 -12.06 -16.41
CA LEU A 251 -46.53 -12.96 -15.31
C LEU A 251 -45.95 -12.56 -13.93
N GLU A 252 -45.12 -11.52 -13.85
CA GLU A 252 -44.29 -11.19 -12.67
C GLU A 252 -44.96 -10.30 -11.61
N ALA A 253 -46.16 -9.78 -11.87
CA ALA A 253 -46.77 -8.74 -11.04
C ALA A 253 -47.49 -9.26 -9.78
N ALA A 254 -47.89 -10.53 -9.74
CA ALA A 254 -48.74 -11.06 -8.66
C ALA A 254 -47.97 -11.56 -7.41
N ARG A 255 -46.68 -11.91 -7.54
CA ARG A 255 -45.82 -12.36 -6.41
C ARG A 255 -45.24 -11.21 -5.56
N LYS A 256 -45.63 -9.97 -5.84
CA LYS A 256 -44.88 -8.75 -5.45
C LYS A 256 -45.22 -8.16 -4.07
N ARG A 257 -46.34 -8.55 -3.43
CA ARG A 257 -46.86 -7.85 -2.23
C ARG A 257 -46.70 -8.55 -0.87
N GLU A 258 -46.53 -9.86 -0.82
CA GLU A 258 -46.29 -10.56 0.47
C GLU A 258 -44.79 -10.68 0.79
N ALA A 259 -43.95 -10.75 -0.24
CA ALA A 259 -42.50 -10.76 -0.09
C ALA A 259 -41.93 -9.44 0.47
N ALA A 260 -42.67 -8.33 0.47
CA ALA A 260 -42.15 -6.98 0.76
C ALA A 260 -41.76 -6.73 2.24
N ARG A 261 -42.39 -7.39 3.22
CA ARG A 261 -42.09 -7.19 4.66
C ARG A 261 -40.90 -8.03 5.16
N LYS A 262 -40.84 -9.34 4.85
CA LYS A 262 -39.62 -10.15 5.04
C LYS A 262 -38.45 -9.61 4.20
N LYS A 263 -38.71 -9.04 3.02
CA LYS A 263 -37.70 -8.31 2.25
C LYS A 263 -37.13 -7.12 2.99
N HIS A 264 -37.84 -6.42 3.88
CA HIS A 264 -37.30 -5.20 4.49
C HIS A 264 -36.20 -5.50 5.52
N GLU A 265 -36.44 -6.45 6.44
CA GLU A 265 -35.42 -6.90 7.39
C GLU A 265 -34.30 -7.68 6.70
N GLN A 266 -34.64 -8.53 5.73
CA GLN A 266 -33.63 -9.16 4.87
C GLN A 266 -32.85 -8.14 4.06
N VAL A 267 -33.44 -7.01 3.66
CA VAL A 267 -32.75 -5.90 2.97
C VAL A 267 -31.83 -5.18 3.95
N LEU A 268 -32.20 -4.98 5.22
CA LEU A 268 -31.31 -4.38 6.22
C LEU A 268 -30.11 -5.29 6.54
N VAL A 269 -30.34 -6.59 6.76
CA VAL A 269 -29.26 -7.58 6.97
C VAL A 269 -28.41 -7.74 5.71
N ARG A 270 -29.03 -7.76 4.52
CA ARG A 270 -28.32 -7.80 3.24
C ARG A 270 -27.52 -6.52 3.01
N GLN A 271 -28.05 -5.34 3.31
CA GLN A 271 -27.32 -4.07 3.22
C GLN A 271 -26.14 -4.04 4.20
N ALA A 272 -26.30 -4.58 5.41
CA ALA A 272 -25.20 -4.70 6.37
C ALA A 272 -24.13 -5.67 5.87
N ARG A 273 -24.52 -6.82 5.31
CA ARG A 273 -23.61 -7.79 4.68
C ARG A 273 -22.95 -7.25 3.41
N ASP A 274 -23.67 -6.52 2.58
CA ASP A 274 -23.15 -5.89 1.36
C ASP A 274 -22.12 -4.82 1.72
N LYS A 275 -22.39 -4.00 2.75
CA LYS A 275 -21.41 -3.06 3.30
C LYS A 275 -20.18 -3.76 3.87
N LEU A 276 -20.36 -4.85 4.61
CA LEU A 276 -19.26 -5.66 5.13
C LEU A 276 -18.43 -6.26 3.98
N ALA A 277 -19.08 -6.81 2.95
CA ALA A 277 -18.43 -7.33 1.76
C ALA A 277 -17.65 -6.24 1.00
N ASP A 278 -18.19 -5.03 0.91
CA ASP A 278 -17.49 -3.90 0.30
C ASP A 278 -16.29 -3.44 1.14
N GLU A 279 -16.35 -3.48 2.47
CA GLU A 279 -15.19 -3.25 3.32
C GLU A 279 -14.13 -4.35 3.13
N TYR A 280 -14.52 -5.62 3.02
CA TYR A 280 -13.57 -6.71 2.69
C TYR A 280 -12.96 -6.56 1.30
N LYS A 281 -13.72 -6.13 0.29
CA LYS A 281 -13.17 -5.82 -1.04
C LYS A 281 -12.16 -4.69 -0.97
N LYS A 282 -12.48 -3.60 -0.27
CA LYS A 282 -11.54 -2.48 -0.07
C LYS A 282 -10.28 -2.92 0.65
N LYS A 283 -10.42 -3.73 1.71
CA LYS A 283 -9.30 -4.35 2.42
C LYS A 283 -8.45 -5.20 1.47
N SER A 284 -9.07 -6.09 0.69
CA SER A 284 -8.36 -6.95 -0.26
C SER A 284 -7.62 -6.15 -1.33
N VAL A 285 -8.22 -5.06 -1.83
CA VAL A 285 -7.54 -4.14 -2.77
C VAL A 285 -6.35 -3.47 -2.08
N ALA A 286 -6.51 -3.00 -0.84
CA ALA A 286 -5.42 -2.39 -0.09
C ALA A 286 -4.29 -3.39 0.22
N GLU A 287 -4.61 -4.63 0.56
CA GLU A 287 -3.65 -5.72 0.77
C GLU A 287 -2.92 -6.11 -0.52
N ASN A 288 -3.62 -6.12 -1.67
CA ASN A 288 -2.97 -6.37 -2.96
C ASN A 288 -2.00 -5.23 -3.32
N ILE A 289 -2.39 -3.97 -3.10
CA ILE A 289 -1.50 -2.81 -3.29
C ILE A 289 -0.31 -2.92 -2.34
N LEU A 290 -0.53 -3.29 -1.08
CA LEU A 290 0.54 -3.49 -0.10
C LEU A 290 1.54 -4.54 -0.61
N ARG A 291 1.06 -5.69 -1.08
CA ARG A 291 1.90 -6.75 -1.64
C ARG A 291 2.69 -6.28 -2.86
N GLU A 292 2.07 -5.56 -3.78
CA GLU A 292 2.76 -4.99 -4.94
C GLU A 292 3.86 -3.99 -4.52
N MET A 293 3.59 -3.17 -3.51
CA MET A 293 4.55 -2.23 -2.95
C MET A 293 5.69 -2.91 -2.18
N GLU A 294 5.41 -3.99 -1.46
CA GLU A 294 6.42 -4.83 -0.80
C GLU A 294 7.35 -5.50 -1.82
N ASP A 295 6.78 -6.05 -2.90
CA ASP A 295 7.56 -6.62 -4.01
C ASP A 295 8.44 -5.55 -4.69
N GLU A 296 7.90 -4.34 -4.87
CA GLU A 296 8.68 -3.22 -5.41
C GLU A 296 9.79 -2.79 -4.44
N GLU A 297 9.51 -2.72 -3.15
CA GLU A 297 10.50 -2.40 -2.12
C GLU A 297 11.64 -3.41 -2.11
N ALA A 298 11.32 -4.71 -2.14
CA ALA A 298 12.30 -5.78 -2.20
C ALA A 298 13.21 -5.65 -3.44
N ARG A 299 12.62 -5.37 -4.61
CA ARG A 299 13.38 -5.12 -5.85
C ARG A 299 14.27 -3.88 -5.74
N LEU A 300 13.78 -2.79 -5.15
CA LEU A 300 14.57 -1.58 -4.97
C LEU A 300 15.70 -1.77 -3.97
N ILE A 301 15.50 -2.53 -2.90
CA ILE A 301 16.57 -2.89 -1.96
C ILE A 301 17.65 -3.71 -2.65
N GLU A 302 17.26 -4.73 -3.43
CA GLU A 302 18.22 -5.54 -4.20
C GLU A 302 18.98 -4.68 -5.21
N LYS A 303 18.26 -3.81 -5.93
CA LYS A 303 18.85 -2.87 -6.88
C LYS A 303 19.80 -1.89 -6.19
N LEU A 304 19.43 -1.34 -5.04
CA LEU A 304 20.29 -0.44 -4.26
C LEU A 304 21.55 -1.16 -3.78
N ARG A 305 21.44 -2.42 -3.33
CA ARG A 305 22.59 -3.26 -2.97
C ARG A 305 23.53 -3.45 -4.17
N ASN A 306 22.97 -3.74 -5.34
CA ASN A 306 23.76 -3.84 -6.57
C ASN A 306 24.41 -2.50 -6.92
N THR A 307 23.69 -1.38 -6.83
CA THR A 307 24.23 -0.03 -7.07
C THR A 307 25.35 0.32 -6.09
N GLN A 308 25.23 -0.04 -4.81
CA GLN A 308 26.30 0.14 -3.83
C GLN A 308 27.54 -0.68 -4.18
N GLU A 309 27.37 -1.90 -4.71
CA GLU A 309 28.49 -2.71 -5.18
C GLU A 309 29.17 -2.08 -6.41
N HIS A 310 28.39 -1.59 -7.38
CA HIS A 310 28.92 -0.82 -8.51
C HIS A 310 29.63 0.45 -8.06
N GLN A 311 29.12 1.11 -7.02
CA GLN A 311 29.76 2.28 -6.43
C GLN A 311 31.13 1.95 -5.83
N LYS A 312 31.26 0.82 -5.11
CA LYS A 312 32.57 0.35 -4.64
C LYS A 312 33.51 0.09 -5.80
N GLN A 313 33.05 -0.61 -6.84
CA GLN A 313 33.86 -0.91 -8.03
C GLN A 313 34.31 0.38 -8.76
N ALA A 314 33.42 1.36 -8.92
CA ALA A 314 33.75 2.64 -9.54
C ALA A 314 34.78 3.43 -8.71
N TYR A 315 34.68 3.41 -7.38
CA TYR A 315 35.69 4.03 -6.52
C TYR A 315 37.02 3.29 -6.54
N MET A 316 37.01 1.96 -6.54
CA MET A 316 38.23 1.15 -6.70
C MET A 316 38.91 1.46 -8.04
N HIS A 317 38.14 1.58 -9.12
CA HIS A 317 38.67 1.95 -10.43
C HIS A 317 39.27 3.36 -10.43
N LEU A 318 38.59 4.33 -9.82
CA LEU A 318 39.10 5.68 -9.64
C LEU A 318 40.38 5.69 -8.81
N GLU A 319 40.44 4.95 -7.71
CA GLU A 319 41.62 4.83 -6.86
C GLU A 319 42.79 4.23 -7.62
N GLN A 320 42.57 3.17 -8.40
CA GLN A 320 43.58 2.57 -9.28
C GLN A 320 44.08 3.58 -10.32
N ALA A 321 43.18 4.34 -10.96
CA ALA A 321 43.56 5.38 -11.92
C ALA A 321 44.43 6.46 -11.26
N ILE A 322 44.08 6.90 -10.05
CA ILE A 322 44.85 7.87 -9.27
C ILE A 322 46.21 7.29 -8.85
N GLN A 323 46.27 6.08 -8.31
CA GLN A 323 47.52 5.43 -7.92
C GLN A 323 48.46 5.25 -9.12
N LEU A 324 47.91 4.85 -10.27
CA LEU A 324 48.69 4.76 -11.51
C LEU A 324 49.17 6.12 -12.01
N GLN A 325 48.47 7.20 -11.73
CA GLN A 325 48.93 8.55 -12.04
C GLN A 325 50.12 8.91 -11.13
N LEU A 326 49.99 8.70 -9.81
CA LEU A 326 51.05 8.98 -8.83
C LEU A 326 52.35 8.20 -9.09
N ASN A 327 52.26 6.97 -9.59
CA ASN A 327 53.44 6.15 -9.88
C ASN A 327 54.16 6.49 -11.19
N ASN A 328 53.57 7.34 -12.05
CA ASN A 328 54.14 7.71 -13.36
C ASN A 328 54.64 9.16 -13.43
N ASP A 329 54.38 9.97 -12.39
CA ASP A 329 54.98 11.30 -12.20
C ASP A 329 56.31 11.20 -11.43
#